data_AF-A0A915PAE8-F1
#
_entry.id   AF-A0A915PAE8-F1
#
_cell.length_a   1.000
_cell.length_b   1.000
_cell.length_c   1.000
_cell.angle_alpha   90.00
_cell.angle_beta   90.00
_cell.angle_gamma   90.00
#
_symmetry.space_group_name_H-M   'P 1'
#
loop_
_entity.id
_entity.type
_entity.pdbx_description
1 polymer ?
#
loop_
_entity_poly.entity_id
_entity_poly.type
_entity_poly.pdbx_seq_one_letter_code
_entity_poly.pdbx_strand_id
1 'polypeptide(L)'
;MSSQLGAINSINNLIGKLFTQPKGDFAGRLNSRVTVTILGISAGLLLTTHFWGDPITCWIPAEFPKVWAEFVDQYCFVHGTYWAHLVEPLDYDKETRQRVFIDYYQWVPYVLAAHALFFYIPRFLWRKMAQFSGYDLAVTRVDSFERQAAPYLWDGIRLSRRRSRGQLVLYYVIYTLIQATNSTIMFMWLNALVGSPMYSWRGPSILVDLLNGLDWQETGHFPRITHCDFTKRKPASVQVNKILIFLKLYRHRGLTALCFPSASRLRLQAFLTLHSGAAFNLERFVRTLGPDGVFILHQISLNIGELPASYLTLAMYNLMDSGENESMHLLSGEKTPQKHPV
;
A
#
# COMPACT_ATOMS: atom_id res chain seq x y z
N MET A 1 31.03 -15.33 -4.33
CA MET A 1 30.85 -13.86 -4.34
C MET A 1 29.93 -13.36 -5.46
N SER A 2 29.81 -14.06 -6.61
CA SER A 2 28.93 -13.65 -7.74
C SER A 2 27.42 -13.68 -7.45
N SER A 3 26.94 -14.62 -6.62
CA SER A 3 25.51 -14.71 -6.25
C SER A 3 25.04 -13.52 -5.38
N GLN A 4 25.91 -13.02 -4.51
CA GLN A 4 25.64 -11.88 -3.63
C GLN A 4 25.55 -10.57 -4.44
N LEU A 5 26.40 -10.37 -5.44
CA LEU A 5 26.36 -9.23 -6.36
C LEU A 5 25.09 -9.20 -7.23
N GLY A 6 24.62 -10.37 -7.68
CA GLY A 6 23.35 -10.48 -8.42
C GLY A 6 22.12 -10.11 -7.57
N ALA A 7 22.11 -10.52 -6.30
CA ALA A 7 21.04 -10.18 -5.35
C ALA A 7 21.02 -8.67 -5.05
N ILE A 8 22.20 -8.05 -4.83
CA ILE A 8 22.32 -6.61 -4.56
C ILE A 8 21.88 -5.77 -5.77
N ASN A 9 22.26 -6.15 -6.99
CA ASN A 9 21.80 -5.45 -8.21
C ASN A 9 20.30 -5.64 -8.46
N SER A 10 19.73 -6.80 -8.12
CA SER A 10 18.29 -7.05 -8.18
C SER A 10 17.52 -6.19 -7.18
N ILE A 11 18.03 -6.07 -5.95
CA ILE A 11 17.47 -5.21 -4.89
C ILE A 11 17.56 -3.74 -5.29
N ASN A 12 18.69 -3.28 -5.84
CA ASN A 12 18.84 -1.90 -6.32
C ASN A 12 17.88 -1.58 -7.47
N ASN A 13 17.65 -2.52 -8.39
CA ASN A 13 16.65 -2.34 -9.45
C ASN A 13 15.21 -2.36 -8.92
N LEU A 14 14.92 -3.17 -7.91
CA LEU A 14 13.62 -3.22 -7.24
C LEU A 14 13.34 -1.92 -6.46
N ILE A 15 14.34 -1.45 -5.72
CA ILE A 15 14.34 -0.17 -4.98
C ILE A 15 14.26 1.00 -5.96
N GLY A 16 14.98 0.98 -7.08
CA GLY A 16 14.85 1.96 -8.15
C GLY A 16 13.43 2.01 -8.70
N LYS A 17 12.81 0.86 -8.96
CA LYS A 17 11.39 0.78 -9.37
C LYS A 17 10.42 1.24 -8.27
N LEU A 18 10.77 1.11 -7.00
CA LEU A 18 10.00 1.63 -5.87
C LEU A 18 10.04 3.17 -5.82
N PHE A 19 11.23 3.76 -5.99
CA PHE A 19 11.45 5.21 -5.91
C PHE A 19 11.19 5.98 -7.20
N THR A 20 11.05 5.32 -8.36
CA THR A 20 10.52 5.98 -9.56
C THR A 20 9.12 6.55 -9.27
N GLN A 21 8.99 7.87 -9.44
CA GLN A 21 7.74 8.63 -9.26
C GLN A 21 6.61 7.91 -10.01
N PRO A 22 5.66 7.26 -9.32
CA PRO A 22 4.54 6.63 -9.99
C PRO A 22 3.62 7.72 -10.53
N LYS A 23 2.86 7.47 -11.58
CA LYS A 23 1.74 8.34 -11.97
C LYS A 23 0.46 7.87 -11.23
N GLY A 24 -0.31 8.80 -10.66
CA GLY A 24 -1.61 8.60 -9.96
C GLY A 24 -1.70 9.27 -8.57
N ASP A 25 -2.84 9.17 -7.89
CA ASP A 25 -3.06 9.76 -6.56
C ASP A 25 -2.08 9.27 -5.47
N PHE A 26 -1.64 10.18 -4.58
CA PHE A 26 -0.69 9.88 -3.49
C PHE A 26 -1.17 8.74 -2.58
N ALA A 27 -2.44 8.76 -2.16
CA ALA A 27 -3.02 7.73 -1.30
C ALA A 27 -2.99 6.34 -1.95
N GLY A 28 -3.27 6.26 -3.26
CA GLY A 28 -3.16 5.02 -4.02
C GLY A 28 -1.72 4.53 -4.14
N ARG A 29 -0.73 5.43 -4.27
CA ARG A 29 0.69 5.08 -4.33
C ARG A 29 1.19 4.48 -3.01
N LEU A 30 0.84 5.11 -1.89
CA LEU A 30 1.24 4.68 -0.56
C LEU A 30 0.71 3.27 -0.29
N ASN A 31 -0.59 3.08 -0.48
CA ASN A 31 -1.29 1.85 -0.10
C ASN A 31 -0.90 0.62 -0.95
N SER A 32 -0.51 0.81 -2.20
CA SER A 32 -0.32 -0.30 -3.15
C SER A 32 1.11 -0.54 -3.62
N ARG A 33 1.99 0.48 -3.60
CA ARG A 33 3.39 0.32 -4.01
C ARG A 33 4.32 0.33 -2.80
N VAL A 34 4.19 1.33 -1.93
CA VAL A 34 5.04 1.45 -0.74
C VAL A 34 4.71 0.32 0.24
N THR A 35 3.45 0.19 0.64
CA THR A 35 3.01 -0.86 1.57
C THR A 35 3.35 -2.26 1.06
N VAL A 36 3.06 -2.59 -0.20
CA VAL A 36 3.38 -3.90 -0.80
C VAL A 36 4.87 -4.17 -0.80
N THR A 37 5.70 -3.16 -1.09
CA THR A 37 7.16 -3.36 -1.14
C THR A 37 7.75 -3.50 0.25
N ILE A 38 7.28 -2.71 1.22
CA ILE A 38 7.69 -2.85 2.63
C ILE A 38 7.30 -4.22 3.16
N LEU A 39 6.05 -4.64 2.95
CA LEU A 39 5.55 -5.94 3.39
C LEU A 39 6.25 -7.11 2.66
N GLY A 40 6.53 -6.98 1.37
CA GLY A 40 7.25 -7.98 0.60
C GLY A 40 8.70 -8.14 1.04
N ILE A 41 9.39 -7.02 1.32
CA ILE A 41 10.75 -7.05 1.85
C ILE A 41 10.76 -7.62 3.28
N SER A 42 9.83 -7.21 4.14
CA SER A 42 9.77 -7.73 5.51
C SER A 42 9.44 -9.21 5.55
N ALA A 43 8.50 -9.68 4.72
CA ALA A 43 8.21 -11.11 4.58
C ALA A 43 9.44 -11.88 4.08
N GLY A 44 10.12 -11.38 3.05
CA GLY A 44 11.36 -11.98 2.54
C GLY A 44 12.46 -12.07 3.60
N LEU A 45 12.65 -11.00 4.38
CA LEU A 45 13.65 -10.91 5.44
C LEU A 45 13.36 -11.87 6.61
N LEU A 46 12.08 -12.08 6.95
CA LEU A 46 11.69 -12.99 8.03
C LEU A 46 11.73 -14.46 7.60
N LEU A 47 11.50 -14.76 6.31
CA LEU A 47 11.65 -16.12 5.78
C LEU A 47 13.11 -16.56 5.70
N THR A 48 14.04 -15.61 5.54
CA THR A 48 15.47 -15.92 5.49
C THR A 48 16.02 -16.22 6.88
N THR A 49 16.22 -17.50 7.18
CA THR A 49 16.81 -17.99 8.44
C THR A 49 18.28 -17.57 8.63
N HIS A 50 18.98 -17.25 7.55
CA HIS A 50 20.40 -16.87 7.59
C HIS A 50 20.72 -15.56 8.32
N PHE A 51 19.77 -14.63 8.45
CA PHE A 51 20.04 -13.32 9.06
C PHE A 51 19.79 -13.27 10.56
N TRP A 52 18.89 -14.12 11.08
CA TRP A 52 18.35 -14.00 12.43
C TRP A 52 18.83 -15.09 13.39
N GLY A 53 19.45 -16.16 12.89
CA GLY A 53 19.87 -17.31 13.69
C GLY A 53 18.69 -18.23 14.02
N ASP A 54 18.83 -19.01 15.09
CA ASP A 54 17.77 -19.92 15.55
C ASP A 54 16.57 -19.10 16.07
N PRO A 55 15.33 -19.44 15.67
CA PRO A 55 14.15 -18.63 15.99
C PRO A 55 13.82 -18.60 17.48
N ILE A 56 14.28 -19.61 18.22
CA ILE A 56 13.97 -19.83 19.62
C ILE A 56 15.12 -20.61 20.27
N THR A 57 15.50 -20.27 21.52
CA THR A 57 16.57 -20.94 22.27
C THR A 57 16.13 -21.31 23.69
N CYS A 58 16.10 -22.60 23.99
CA CYS A 58 15.58 -23.21 25.21
C CYS A 58 16.64 -23.31 26.33
N TRP A 59 16.34 -22.75 27.51
CA TRP A 59 17.03 -23.07 28.77
C TRP A 59 16.74 -24.49 29.29
N ILE A 60 17.60 -25.45 28.94
CA ILE A 60 17.45 -26.87 29.26
C ILE A 60 18.43 -27.25 30.38
N PRO A 61 18.11 -28.19 31.30
CA PRO A 61 19.06 -28.59 32.34
C PRO A 61 20.31 -29.27 31.75
N ALA A 62 21.44 -29.13 32.45
CA ALA A 62 22.77 -29.51 31.96
C ALA A 62 22.97 -31.02 31.68
N GLU A 63 22.05 -31.87 32.14
CA GLU A 63 22.10 -33.33 31.91
C GLU A 63 21.82 -33.72 30.44
N PHE A 64 21.18 -32.84 29.67
CA PHE A 64 20.83 -33.13 28.29
C PHE A 64 22.02 -32.90 27.35
N PRO A 65 22.33 -33.86 26.45
CA PRO A 65 23.34 -33.62 25.43
C PRO A 65 22.79 -32.66 24.38
N LYS A 66 23.71 -32.01 23.64
CA LYS A 66 23.39 -30.94 22.67
C LYS A 66 22.30 -31.31 21.65
N VAL A 67 22.25 -32.57 21.20
CA VAL A 67 21.23 -33.05 20.25
C VAL A 67 19.81 -32.93 20.81
N TRP A 68 19.62 -33.17 22.11
CA TRP A 68 18.33 -32.97 22.75
C TRP A 68 18.00 -31.49 22.90
N ALA A 69 19.00 -30.61 23.01
CA ALA A 69 18.76 -29.17 23.04
C ALA A 69 18.16 -28.67 21.73
N GLU A 70 18.79 -29.03 20.61
CA GLU A 70 18.31 -28.68 19.28
C GLU A 70 16.92 -29.28 18.98
N PHE A 71 16.63 -30.49 19.47
CA PHE A 71 15.29 -31.09 19.34
C PHE A 71 14.23 -30.33 20.14
N VAL A 72 14.54 -29.94 21.38
CA VAL A 72 13.60 -29.23 22.24
C VAL A 72 13.32 -27.82 21.69
N ASP A 73 14.32 -27.15 21.12
CA ASP A 73 14.15 -25.88 20.42
C ASP A 73 13.12 -26.01 19.28
N GLN A 74 13.27 -27.01 18.42
CA GLN A 74 12.34 -27.27 17.33
C GLN A 74 10.95 -27.67 17.83
N TYR A 75 10.89 -28.52 18.85
CA TYR A 75 9.64 -28.95 19.47
C TYR A 75 8.85 -27.75 20.01
N CYS A 76 9.52 -26.88 20.78
CA CYS A 76 8.88 -25.70 21.36
C CYS A 76 8.52 -24.66 20.30
N PHE A 77 9.33 -24.52 19.25
CA PHE A 77 9.00 -23.65 18.13
C PHE A 77 7.71 -24.11 17.44
N VAL A 78 7.53 -25.41 17.19
CA VAL A 78 6.39 -25.97 16.44
C VAL A 78 5.13 -26.10 17.31
N HIS A 79 5.26 -26.56 18.56
CA HIS A 79 4.13 -26.75 19.46
C HIS A 79 3.60 -25.45 20.07
N GLY A 80 4.33 -24.33 19.91
CA GLY A 80 3.97 -23.03 20.45
C GLY A 80 4.34 -22.87 21.92
N THR A 81 4.23 -21.64 22.40
CA THR A 81 4.59 -21.26 23.78
C THR A 81 3.46 -20.50 24.43
N TYR A 82 3.51 -20.35 25.76
CA TYR A 82 2.55 -19.53 26.50
C TYR A 82 3.28 -18.57 27.41
N TRP A 83 2.61 -17.47 27.74
CA TRP A 83 3.11 -16.49 28.68
C TRP A 83 2.45 -16.62 30.04
N ALA A 84 3.27 -16.51 31.07
CA ALA A 84 2.87 -16.44 32.47
C ALA A 84 3.77 -15.43 33.19
N HIS A 85 3.27 -14.82 34.27
CA HIS A 85 4.08 -13.92 35.08
C HIS A 85 5.24 -14.68 35.73
N LEU A 86 6.44 -14.09 35.68
CA LEU A 86 7.68 -14.71 36.16
C LEU A 86 7.76 -14.75 37.70
N VAL A 87 6.99 -13.91 38.40
CA VAL A 87 7.01 -13.80 39.86
C VAL A 87 6.07 -14.81 40.51
N GLU A 88 4.96 -15.12 39.86
CA GLU A 88 3.95 -16.02 40.40
C GLU A 88 4.30 -17.49 40.07
N PRO A 89 4.04 -18.41 41.00
CA PRO A 89 4.17 -19.82 40.70
C PRO A 89 3.20 -20.22 39.58
N LEU A 90 3.64 -21.12 38.73
CA LEU A 90 2.83 -21.61 37.62
C LEU A 90 1.64 -22.41 38.15
N ASP A 91 0.46 -22.11 37.62
CA ASP A 91 -0.75 -22.84 37.96
C ASP A 91 -0.66 -24.33 37.54
N TYR A 92 -1.28 -25.20 38.33
CA TYR A 92 -1.36 -26.64 38.06
C TYR A 92 -2.34 -26.93 36.93
N ASP A 93 -3.40 -26.14 36.83
CA ASP A 93 -4.37 -26.28 35.76
C ASP A 93 -3.80 -25.82 34.41
N LYS A 94 -3.95 -26.68 33.40
CA LYS A 94 -3.38 -26.43 32.07
C LYS A 94 -4.10 -25.28 31.38
N GLU A 95 -5.42 -25.18 31.53
CA GLU A 95 -6.22 -24.14 30.85
C GLU A 95 -5.88 -22.76 31.40
N THR A 96 -5.81 -22.63 32.73
CA THR A 96 -5.48 -21.37 33.40
C THR A 96 -4.06 -20.90 33.05
N ARG A 97 -3.10 -21.82 33.05
CA ARG A 97 -1.70 -21.51 32.69
C ARG A 97 -1.52 -21.14 31.21
N GLN A 98 -2.30 -21.74 30.31
CA GLN A 98 -2.19 -21.50 28.85
C GLN A 98 -3.15 -20.42 28.35
N ARG A 99 -3.71 -19.60 29.25
CA ARG A 99 -4.65 -18.53 28.90
C ARG A 99 -4.10 -17.56 27.85
N VAL A 100 -2.79 -17.28 27.89
CA VAL A 100 -2.09 -16.45 26.90
C VAL A 100 -1.15 -17.34 26.09
N PHE A 101 -1.72 -18.00 25.08
CA PHE A 101 -0.96 -18.83 24.14
C PHE A 101 -0.41 -18.00 22.98
N ILE A 102 0.79 -18.36 22.52
CA ILE A 102 1.60 -17.61 21.57
C ILE A 102 2.08 -18.56 20.48
N ASP A 103 1.42 -18.47 19.31
CA ASP A 103 1.71 -19.23 18.10
C ASP A 103 1.87 -18.34 16.84
N TYR A 104 1.54 -17.04 16.95
CA TYR A 104 1.56 -16.14 15.80
C TYR A 104 2.94 -15.96 15.14
N TYR A 105 4.05 -16.10 15.88
CA TYR A 105 5.41 -15.94 15.34
C TYR A 105 5.71 -16.88 14.17
N GLN A 106 5.13 -18.09 14.16
CA GLN A 106 5.26 -19.05 13.07
C GLN A 106 4.61 -18.53 11.78
N TRP A 107 3.48 -17.82 11.92
CA TRP A 107 2.61 -17.40 10.82
C TRP A 107 2.92 -16.02 10.27
N VAL A 108 3.53 -15.14 11.07
CA VAL A 108 3.89 -13.75 10.69
C VAL A 108 4.50 -13.64 9.27
N PRO A 109 5.56 -14.38 8.87
CA PRO A 109 6.14 -14.22 7.54
C PRO A 109 5.16 -14.52 6.40
N TYR A 110 4.35 -15.57 6.56
CA TYR A 110 3.36 -15.97 5.56
C TYR A 110 2.19 -14.99 5.49
N VAL A 111 1.74 -14.51 6.66
CA VAL A 111 0.67 -13.50 6.74
C VAL A 111 1.12 -12.20 6.11
N LEU A 112 2.35 -11.73 6.35
CA LEU A 112 2.89 -10.53 5.71
C LEU A 112 2.99 -10.66 4.18
N ALA A 113 3.41 -11.84 3.68
CA ALA A 113 3.41 -12.13 2.25
C ALA A 113 1.99 -12.09 1.65
N ALA A 114 1.01 -12.67 2.35
CA ALA A 114 -0.39 -12.61 1.95
C ALA A 114 -0.92 -11.16 1.94
N HIS A 115 -0.61 -10.36 2.96
CA HIS A 115 -0.97 -8.94 3.00
C HIS A 115 -0.39 -8.19 1.80
N ALA A 116 0.89 -8.42 1.45
CA ALA A 116 1.50 -7.81 0.28
C ALA A 116 0.74 -8.15 -1.02
N LEU A 117 0.30 -9.41 -1.18
CA LEU A 117 -0.53 -9.83 -2.31
C LEU A 117 -1.89 -9.11 -2.32
N PHE A 118 -2.60 -9.09 -1.19
CA PHE A 118 -3.92 -8.46 -1.11
C PHE A 118 -3.86 -6.94 -1.34
N PHE A 119 -2.83 -6.24 -0.88
CA PHE A 119 -2.63 -4.82 -1.20
C PHE A 119 -2.27 -4.55 -2.67
N TYR A 120 -1.76 -5.56 -3.39
CA TYR A 120 -1.47 -5.45 -4.82
C TYR A 120 -2.71 -5.63 -5.72
N ILE A 121 -3.66 -6.47 -5.32
CA ILE A 121 -4.84 -6.85 -6.13
C ILE A 121 -5.66 -5.63 -6.61
N PRO A 122 -6.05 -4.66 -5.77
CA PRO A 122 -6.88 -3.53 -6.23
C PRO A 122 -6.19 -2.70 -7.32
N ARG A 123 -4.87 -2.53 -7.23
CA ARG A 123 -4.09 -1.82 -8.25
C ARG A 123 -4.02 -2.60 -9.56
N PHE A 124 -3.87 -3.92 -9.48
CA PHE A 124 -3.91 -4.78 -10.65
C PHE A 124 -5.28 -4.68 -11.36
N LEU A 125 -6.37 -4.74 -10.60
CA LEU A 125 -7.73 -4.57 -11.11
C LEU A 125 -7.94 -3.18 -11.73
N TRP A 126 -7.50 -2.11 -11.06
CA TRP A 126 -7.58 -0.75 -11.60
C TRP A 126 -6.87 -0.64 -12.95
N ARG A 127 -5.66 -1.19 -13.08
CA ARG A 127 -4.92 -1.16 -14.35
C ARG A 127 -5.66 -1.88 -15.47
N LYS A 128 -6.24 -3.06 -15.19
CA LYS A 128 -7.00 -3.81 -16.18
C LYS A 128 -8.29 -3.10 -16.58
N MET A 129 -9.02 -2.53 -15.62
CA MET A 129 -10.24 -1.74 -15.89
C MET A 129 -9.92 -0.46 -16.66
N ALA A 130 -8.87 0.27 -16.28
CA ALA A 130 -8.44 1.48 -16.97
C ALA A 130 -7.98 1.20 -18.41
N GLN A 131 -7.28 0.08 -18.64
CA GLN A 131 -6.91 -0.37 -19.99
C GLN A 131 -8.13 -0.68 -20.84
N PHE A 132 -9.13 -1.37 -20.27
CA PHE A 132 -10.38 -1.65 -20.97
C PHE A 132 -11.14 -0.38 -21.36
N SER A 133 -11.07 0.65 -20.51
CA SER A 133 -11.67 1.98 -20.73
C SER A 133 -10.91 2.85 -21.76
N GLY A 134 -9.70 2.46 -22.17
CA GLY A 134 -8.88 3.23 -23.13
C GLY A 134 -8.11 4.41 -22.51
N TYR A 135 -8.07 4.50 -21.17
CA TYR A 135 -7.33 5.53 -20.43
C TYR A 135 -5.82 5.53 -20.73
N ASP A 136 -5.25 4.36 -21.00
CA ASP A 136 -3.83 4.18 -21.29
C ASP A 136 -3.39 4.97 -22.54
N LEU A 137 -4.28 5.10 -23.54
CA LEU A 137 -4.02 5.87 -24.76
C LEU A 137 -3.87 7.38 -24.49
N ALA A 138 -4.58 7.91 -23.49
CA ALA A 138 -4.58 9.33 -23.18
C ALA A 138 -3.36 9.75 -22.36
N VAL A 139 -2.92 8.92 -21.41
CA VAL A 139 -1.84 9.27 -20.47
C VAL A 139 -0.44 8.94 -21.01
N THR A 140 -0.26 7.83 -21.73
CA THR A 140 1.06 7.45 -22.27
C THR A 140 1.61 8.43 -23.29
N ARG A 141 0.74 9.13 -24.03
CA ARG A 141 1.12 10.14 -25.03
C ARG A 141 1.57 11.47 -24.43
N VAL A 142 1.13 11.83 -23.22
CA VAL A 142 1.48 13.11 -22.57
C VAL A 142 2.96 13.17 -22.21
N ASP A 143 3.54 12.07 -21.74
CA ASP A 143 4.96 12.00 -21.38
C ASP A 143 5.92 12.06 -22.57
N SER A 144 5.43 11.79 -23.79
CA SER A 144 6.29 11.62 -24.96
C SER A 144 6.52 12.92 -25.74
N PHE A 145 5.74 13.99 -25.50
CA PHE A 145 5.78 15.19 -26.35
C PHE A 145 5.61 16.49 -25.56
N GLU A 146 6.75 17.07 -25.16
CA GLU A 146 6.85 18.32 -24.40
C GLU A 146 6.29 19.56 -25.16
N ARG A 147 6.15 19.49 -26.49
CA ARG A 147 5.72 20.62 -27.33
C ARG A 147 4.34 20.47 -28.01
N GLN A 148 3.74 19.28 -28.00
CA GLN A 148 2.47 19.01 -28.71
C GLN A 148 1.50 18.10 -27.91
N ALA A 149 1.60 18.04 -26.58
CA ALA A 149 0.75 17.15 -25.78
C ALA A 149 -0.77 17.46 -25.90
N ALA A 150 -1.15 18.72 -26.08
CA ALA A 150 -2.55 19.15 -26.11
C ALA A 150 -3.41 18.50 -27.22
N PRO A 151 -3.03 18.53 -28.52
CA PRO A 151 -3.83 17.90 -29.58
C PRO A 151 -3.93 16.37 -29.42
N TYR A 152 -2.83 15.69 -29.08
CA TYR A 152 -2.85 14.24 -28.86
C TYR A 152 -3.73 13.84 -27.68
N LEU A 153 -3.71 14.63 -26.59
CA LEU A 153 -4.55 14.40 -25.43
C LEU A 153 -6.03 14.64 -25.77
N TRP A 154 -6.34 15.71 -26.51
CA TRP A 154 -7.69 16.00 -26.98
C TRP A 154 -8.28 14.86 -27.83
N ASP A 155 -7.52 14.39 -28.82
CA ASP A 155 -7.94 13.26 -29.66
C ASP A 155 -8.06 11.96 -28.86
N GLY A 156 -7.14 11.72 -27.92
CA GLY A 156 -7.18 10.59 -27.00
C GLY A 156 -8.46 10.56 -26.17
N ILE A 157 -8.86 11.70 -25.60
CA ILE A 157 -10.10 11.85 -24.81
C ILE A 157 -11.33 11.62 -25.70
N ARG A 158 -11.34 12.17 -26.93
CA ARG A 158 -12.45 12.00 -27.88
C ARG A 158 -12.64 10.54 -28.28
N LEU A 159 -11.55 9.83 -28.57
CA LEU A 159 -11.55 8.40 -28.89
C LEU A 159 -11.96 7.54 -27.67
N SER A 160 -11.42 7.83 -26.50
CA SER A 160 -11.76 7.12 -25.25
C SER A 160 -13.24 7.26 -24.92
N ARG A 161 -13.85 8.43 -25.15
CA ARG A 161 -15.28 8.66 -24.91
C ARG A 161 -16.17 7.85 -25.84
N ARG A 162 -15.81 7.76 -27.14
CA ARG A 162 -16.55 6.93 -28.11
C ARG A 162 -16.53 5.44 -27.73
N ARG A 163 -15.42 4.97 -27.14
CA ARG A 163 -15.25 3.57 -26.75
C ARG A 163 -15.85 3.23 -25.38
N SER A 164 -15.61 4.05 -24.37
CA SER A 164 -15.87 3.72 -22.95
C SER A 164 -17.12 4.36 -22.35
N ARG A 165 -17.95 5.05 -23.15
CA ARG A 165 -19.26 5.62 -22.75
C ARG A 165 -19.26 6.55 -21.52
N GLY A 166 -18.12 7.01 -20.99
CA GLY A 166 -18.12 7.90 -19.82
C GLY A 166 -17.99 7.19 -18.44
N GLN A 167 -17.55 5.93 -18.39
CA GLN A 167 -17.57 5.12 -17.15
C GLN A 167 -16.24 5.09 -16.37
N LEU A 168 -15.21 5.83 -16.81
CA LEU A 168 -13.89 5.79 -16.16
C LEU A 168 -13.97 6.25 -14.69
N VAL A 169 -14.76 7.30 -14.44
CA VAL A 169 -14.98 7.82 -13.08
C VAL A 169 -15.64 6.77 -12.18
N LEU A 170 -16.61 6.01 -12.71
CA LEU A 170 -17.27 4.94 -11.97
C LEU A 170 -16.27 3.84 -11.57
N TYR A 171 -15.43 3.38 -12.50
CA TYR A 171 -14.39 2.40 -12.20
C TYR A 171 -13.39 2.92 -11.16
N TYR A 172 -13.08 4.21 -11.17
CA TYR A 172 -12.19 4.82 -10.18
C TYR A 172 -12.81 4.84 -8.78
N VAL A 173 -14.10 5.16 -8.68
CA VAL A 173 -14.84 5.11 -7.41
C VAL A 173 -14.89 3.67 -6.88
N ILE A 174 -15.20 2.69 -7.73
CA ILE A 174 -15.20 1.27 -7.36
C ILE A 174 -13.82 0.83 -6.87
N TYR A 175 -12.75 1.20 -7.57
CA TYR A 175 -11.37 0.94 -7.14
C TYR A 175 -11.09 1.53 -5.76
N THR A 176 -11.51 2.77 -5.51
CA THR A 176 -11.29 3.45 -4.23
C THR A 176 -12.04 2.75 -3.09
N LEU A 177 -13.26 2.30 -3.32
CA LEU A 177 -14.05 1.53 -2.34
C LEU A 177 -13.38 0.18 -2.05
N ILE A 178 -12.97 -0.57 -3.07
CA ILE A 178 -12.25 -1.84 -2.93
C ILE A 178 -10.96 -1.62 -2.12
N GLN A 179 -10.21 -0.54 -2.40
CA GLN A 179 -8.97 -0.23 -1.69
C GLN A 179 -9.22 0.10 -0.21
N ALA A 180 -10.28 0.86 0.10
CA ALA A 180 -10.66 1.20 1.47
C ALA A 180 -11.08 -0.05 2.25
N THR A 181 -11.97 -0.87 1.69
CA THR A 181 -12.40 -2.13 2.29
C THR A 181 -11.24 -3.10 2.48
N ASN A 182 -10.32 -3.19 1.52
CA ASN A 182 -9.13 -4.03 1.67
C ASN A 182 -8.26 -3.58 2.85
N SER A 183 -8.05 -2.26 3.01
CA SER A 183 -7.25 -1.74 4.12
C SER A 183 -7.85 -2.02 5.50
N THR A 184 -9.18 -1.96 5.63
CA THR A 184 -9.87 -2.27 6.90
C THR A 184 -9.85 -3.77 7.20
N ILE A 185 -10.07 -4.63 6.20
CA ILE A 185 -10.01 -6.09 6.37
C ILE A 185 -8.61 -6.53 6.79
N MET A 186 -7.57 -6.02 6.11
CA MET A 186 -6.18 -6.37 6.46
C MET A 186 -5.82 -5.91 7.88
N PHE A 187 -6.27 -4.72 8.30
CA PHE A 187 -6.09 -4.25 9.68
C PHE A 187 -6.81 -5.16 10.70
N MET A 188 -8.05 -5.56 10.41
CA MET A 188 -8.79 -6.49 11.26
C MET A 188 -8.13 -7.87 11.33
N TRP A 189 -7.60 -8.37 10.22
CA TRP A 189 -6.91 -9.66 10.18
C TRP A 189 -5.63 -9.65 11.03
N LEU A 190 -4.84 -8.58 10.95
CA LEU A 190 -3.66 -8.40 11.79
C LEU A 190 -4.02 -8.35 13.28
N ASN A 191 -5.11 -7.65 13.64
CA ASN A 191 -5.60 -7.61 15.03
C ASN A 191 -6.06 -9.00 15.51
N ALA A 192 -6.73 -9.76 14.65
CA ALA A 192 -7.14 -11.13 14.97
C ALA A 192 -5.94 -12.05 15.20
N LEU A 193 -4.88 -11.96 14.37
CA LEU A 193 -3.67 -12.78 14.49
C LEU A 193 -2.95 -12.60 15.82
N VAL A 194 -2.88 -11.36 16.34
CA VAL A 194 -2.21 -11.07 17.63
C VAL A 194 -3.03 -11.59 18.84
N GLY A 195 -4.27 -12.06 18.63
CA GLY A 195 -4.92 -13.01 19.54
C GLY A 195 -5.20 -12.58 21.00
N SER A 196 -5.33 -11.30 21.35
CA SER A 196 -5.69 -10.89 22.73
C SER A 196 -7.21 -10.65 22.94
N PRO A 197 -7.91 -11.46 23.73
CA PRO A 197 -9.38 -11.35 23.91
C PRO A 197 -9.85 -10.07 24.61
N MET A 198 -8.95 -9.18 25.05
CA MET A 198 -9.29 -8.08 25.96
C MET A 198 -9.34 -6.69 25.31
N TYR A 199 -8.83 -6.49 24.08
CA TYR A 199 -8.72 -5.15 23.49
C TYR A 199 -8.98 -5.15 21.98
N SER A 200 -9.99 -4.39 21.54
CA SER A 200 -10.51 -4.35 20.16
C SER A 200 -9.72 -3.44 19.20
N TRP A 201 -8.87 -2.54 19.70
CA TRP A 201 -8.11 -1.55 18.92
C TRP A 201 -6.65 -1.44 19.41
N ARG A 202 -5.84 -2.46 19.10
CA ARG A 202 -4.54 -2.71 19.77
C ARG A 202 -3.34 -1.90 19.26
N GLY A 203 -3.43 -1.31 18.07
CA GLY A 203 -2.30 -0.55 17.52
C GLY A 203 -1.93 0.64 18.41
N PRO A 204 -2.86 1.56 18.68
CA PRO A 204 -2.58 2.72 19.53
C PRO A 204 -2.48 2.43 21.02
N SER A 205 -3.17 1.42 21.55
CA SER A 205 -3.09 1.10 22.99
C SER A 205 -1.70 0.60 23.40
N ILE A 206 -1.12 -0.30 22.61
CA ILE A 206 0.25 -0.79 22.84
C ILE A 206 1.25 0.37 22.77
N LEU A 207 1.02 1.34 21.89
CA LEU A 207 1.86 2.54 21.81
C LEU A 207 1.71 3.42 23.06
N VAL A 208 0.49 3.58 23.58
CA VAL A 208 0.23 4.31 24.83
C VAL A 208 0.89 3.60 26.01
N ASP A 209 0.75 2.28 26.13
CA ASP A 209 1.38 1.48 27.19
C ASP A 209 2.91 1.60 27.15
N LEU A 210 3.49 1.55 25.94
CA LEU A 210 4.93 1.71 25.74
C LEU A 210 5.40 3.16 26.03
N LEU A 211 4.59 4.17 25.73
CA LEU A 211 4.88 5.57 26.06
C LEU A 211 4.78 5.82 27.57
N ASN A 212 3.90 5.12 28.25
CA ASN A 212 3.75 5.14 29.70
C ASN A 212 4.82 4.29 30.43
N GLY A 213 5.68 3.59 29.69
CA GLY A 213 6.74 2.76 30.25
C GLY A 213 6.27 1.42 30.81
N LEU A 214 5.07 0.96 30.43
CA LEU A 214 4.59 -0.37 30.78
C LEU A 214 5.28 -1.40 29.88
N ASP A 215 6.03 -2.30 30.51
CA ASP A 215 6.75 -3.36 29.81
C ASP A 215 5.88 -4.59 29.55
N TRP A 216 6.39 -5.49 28.70
CA TRP A 216 5.78 -6.77 28.36
C TRP A 216 5.58 -7.71 29.58
N GLN A 217 6.30 -7.47 30.68
CA GLN A 217 6.18 -8.24 31.92
C GLN A 217 4.87 -7.99 32.67
N GLU A 218 4.29 -6.80 32.50
CA GLU A 218 3.02 -6.39 33.11
C GLU A 218 1.86 -6.59 32.14
N THR A 219 2.07 -6.21 30.88
CA THR A 219 1.03 -6.22 29.85
C THR A 219 0.81 -7.59 29.21
N GLY A 220 1.78 -8.50 29.30
CA GLY A 220 1.78 -9.77 28.58
C GLY A 220 1.81 -9.63 27.06
N HIS A 221 2.04 -8.41 26.54
CA HIS A 221 2.10 -8.13 25.11
C HIS A 221 3.53 -8.32 24.59
N PHE A 222 3.68 -9.13 23.53
CA PHE A 222 4.97 -9.47 22.92
C PHE A 222 6.05 -9.85 23.94
N PRO A 223 5.80 -10.86 24.79
CA PRO A 223 6.75 -11.22 25.82
C PRO A 223 8.03 -11.76 25.19
N ARG A 224 9.16 -11.30 25.71
CA ARG A 224 10.47 -11.78 25.28
C ARG A 224 10.80 -13.14 25.86
N ILE A 225 10.08 -13.52 26.92
CA ILE A 225 10.27 -14.72 27.68
C ILE A 225 8.95 -15.46 27.78
N THR A 226 8.94 -16.71 27.31
CA THR A 226 7.77 -17.59 27.32
C THR A 226 8.13 -18.95 27.89
N HIS A 227 7.09 -19.70 28.25
CA HIS A 227 7.18 -21.07 28.74
C HIS A 227 6.72 -22.05 27.66
N CYS A 228 7.40 -23.19 27.59
CA CYS A 228 7.04 -24.32 26.75
C CYS A 228 6.88 -25.58 27.61
N ASP A 229 5.86 -26.38 27.31
CA ASP A 229 5.65 -27.67 27.96
C ASP A 229 6.28 -28.79 27.12
N PHE A 230 7.46 -29.25 27.53
CA PHE A 230 8.12 -30.37 26.87
C PHE A 230 7.72 -31.70 27.52
N THR A 231 7.07 -32.59 26.76
CA THR A 231 6.64 -33.90 27.27
C THR A 231 7.62 -35.00 26.83
N LYS A 232 8.18 -35.75 27.79
CA LYS A 232 8.95 -36.96 27.52
C LYS A 232 8.06 -38.19 27.63
N ARG A 233 8.10 -39.08 26.65
CA ARG A 233 7.48 -40.41 26.75
C ARG A 233 8.52 -41.43 27.19
N LYS A 234 8.36 -41.97 28.41
CA LYS A 234 8.99 -43.23 28.86
C LYS A 234 7.89 -44.28 29.04
N PRO A 235 8.15 -45.59 28.94
CA PRO A 235 7.16 -46.58 29.34
C PRO A 235 6.78 -46.31 30.82
N ALA A 236 5.51 -45.92 31.03
CA ALA A 236 4.80 -45.67 32.30
C ALA A 236 4.78 -44.26 32.97
N SER A 237 5.33 -43.17 32.42
CA SER A 237 5.07 -41.82 32.98
C SER A 237 5.41 -40.68 32.01
N VAL A 238 4.54 -39.66 31.93
CA VAL A 238 4.76 -38.40 31.19
C VAL A 238 5.24 -37.34 32.19
N GLN A 239 6.49 -36.91 32.08
CA GLN A 239 7.02 -35.80 32.86
C GLN A 239 7.20 -34.57 31.97
N VAL A 240 6.75 -33.41 32.49
CA VAL A 240 6.73 -32.13 31.78
C VAL A 240 7.81 -31.23 32.36
N ASN A 241 8.83 -30.88 31.56
CA ASN A 241 9.88 -29.95 31.98
C ASN A 241 9.67 -28.60 31.27
N LYS A 242 9.76 -27.51 32.03
CA LYS A 242 9.51 -26.14 31.56
C LYS A 242 10.82 -25.41 31.33
N ILE A 243 10.90 -24.76 30.20
CA ILE A 243 12.12 -24.15 29.70
C ILE A 243 11.82 -22.73 29.22
N LEU A 244 12.77 -21.82 29.51
CA LEU A 244 12.69 -20.38 29.31
C LEU A 244 13.53 -19.93 28.10
N ILE A 245 13.07 -18.92 27.36
CA ILE A 245 13.66 -18.48 26.08
C ILE A 245 13.72 -16.96 26.00
N PHE A 246 14.72 -16.36 25.34
CA PHE A 246 14.82 -14.91 25.10
C PHE A 246 14.63 -14.57 23.61
N LEU A 247 13.73 -13.63 23.30
CA LEU A 247 13.61 -12.99 21.98
C LEU A 247 14.05 -11.51 22.01
N LYS A 248 14.86 -11.10 21.03
CA LYS A 248 15.35 -9.71 20.84
C LYS A 248 14.47 -8.99 19.80
N LEU A 249 13.82 -7.88 20.18
CA LEU A 249 13.03 -7.04 19.25
C LEU A 249 13.69 -5.67 19.04
N TYR A 250 13.94 -5.32 17.78
CA TYR A 250 14.46 -4.01 17.35
C TYR A 250 13.36 -2.94 17.33
N ARG A 251 13.71 -1.74 17.80
CA ARG A 251 12.88 -0.53 17.85
C ARG A 251 13.12 0.32 16.60
N HIS A 252 12.07 0.72 15.89
CA HIS A 252 12.14 1.88 14.99
C HIS A 252 10.97 2.84 15.25
N ARG A 253 11.34 4.11 15.40
CA ARG A 253 10.51 5.27 15.70
C ARG A 253 10.31 6.05 14.40
N GLY A 254 9.08 6.46 14.08
CA GLY A 254 8.85 7.52 13.08
C GLY A 254 7.50 7.50 12.37
N LEU A 255 6.94 8.70 12.23
CA LEU A 255 5.85 9.14 11.33
C LEU A 255 4.39 9.07 11.84
N THR A 256 4.03 10.11 12.59
CA THR A 256 2.69 10.72 12.61
C THR A 256 2.70 11.99 11.76
N ALA A 257 2.19 11.92 10.54
CA ALA A 257 1.84 13.09 9.74
C ALA A 257 0.73 12.71 8.74
N LEU A 258 -0.51 12.63 9.25
CA LEU A 258 -1.72 12.55 8.44
C LEU A 258 -2.79 13.40 9.11
N CYS A 259 -2.94 14.64 8.64
CA CYS A 259 -4.20 15.35 8.79
C CYS A 259 -4.44 16.25 7.57
N PHE A 260 -5.69 16.16 7.09
CA PHE A 260 -6.39 17.01 6.12
C PHE A 260 -6.26 16.73 4.61
N PRO A 261 -7.39 16.30 4.02
CA PRO A 261 -7.81 16.77 2.71
C PRO A 261 -9.25 17.31 2.79
N SER A 262 -9.43 18.53 3.29
CA SER A 262 -10.63 19.35 3.07
C SER A 262 -10.33 20.69 2.39
N ALA A 263 -9.05 21.04 2.22
CA ALA A 263 -8.59 22.33 1.70
C ALA A 263 -8.46 22.39 0.16
N SER A 264 -8.59 21.27 -0.57
CA SER A 264 -8.34 21.21 -2.02
C SER A 264 -9.51 21.71 -2.88
N ARG A 265 -10.75 21.66 -2.37
CA ARG A 265 -11.93 22.16 -3.12
C ARG A 265 -12.03 23.69 -3.15
N LEU A 266 -11.63 24.37 -2.07
CA LEU A 266 -11.69 25.85 -1.99
C LEU A 266 -10.56 26.54 -2.78
N ARG A 267 -9.38 25.91 -2.90
CA ARG A 267 -8.21 26.50 -3.57
C ARG A 267 -8.32 26.47 -5.09
N LEU A 268 -8.95 25.43 -5.65
CA LEU A 268 -9.21 25.34 -7.10
C LEU A 268 -10.14 26.47 -7.59
N GLN A 269 -11.09 26.89 -6.76
CA GLN A 269 -12.06 27.92 -7.09
C GLN A 269 -11.48 29.35 -7.00
N ALA A 270 -10.43 29.56 -6.18
CA ALA A 270 -9.78 30.85 -5.98
C ALA A 270 -8.63 31.15 -6.96
N PHE A 271 -8.03 30.12 -7.57
CA PHE A 271 -6.91 30.30 -8.49
C PHE A 271 -7.36 30.46 -9.96
N LEU A 272 -8.49 29.85 -10.35
CA LEU A 272 -9.07 29.99 -11.68
C LEU A 272 -9.71 31.37 -11.93
N THR A 273 -10.05 32.12 -10.88
CA THR A 273 -10.56 33.49 -10.99
C THR A 273 -9.48 34.54 -11.20
N LEU A 274 -8.19 34.19 -11.05
CA LEU A 274 -7.09 35.15 -11.06
C LEU A 274 -6.35 35.28 -12.41
N HIS A 275 -6.67 34.47 -13.43
CA HIS A 275 -5.83 34.41 -14.65
C HIS A 275 -6.53 34.47 -16.02
N SER A 276 -7.81 34.82 -16.11
CA SER A 276 -8.40 35.13 -17.42
C SER A 276 -9.41 36.27 -17.35
N GLY A 277 -8.97 37.46 -17.78
CA GLY A 277 -9.84 38.56 -18.21
C GLY A 277 -10.52 38.32 -19.56
N ALA A 278 -10.75 37.07 -19.94
CA ALA A 278 -11.54 36.69 -21.11
C ALA A 278 -12.74 35.90 -20.59
N ALA A 279 -13.94 36.19 -21.11
CA ALA A 279 -15.16 35.47 -20.80
C ALA A 279 -15.05 34.01 -21.29
N PHE A 280 -14.34 33.18 -20.53
CA PHE A 280 -14.15 31.77 -20.80
C PHE A 280 -15.49 31.08 -20.60
N ASN A 281 -16.03 30.46 -21.66
CA ASN A 281 -17.28 29.73 -21.58
C ASN A 281 -17.02 28.34 -20.96
N LEU A 282 -16.69 28.31 -19.67
CA LEU A 282 -16.24 27.14 -18.91
C LEU A 282 -17.25 26.00 -18.98
N GLU A 283 -18.53 26.34 -18.89
CA GLU A 283 -19.61 25.37 -18.90
C GLU A 283 -19.66 24.63 -20.25
N ARG A 284 -19.46 25.33 -21.36
CA ARG A 284 -19.36 24.73 -22.70
C ARG A 284 -18.15 23.82 -22.80
N PHE A 285 -16.97 24.29 -22.38
CA PHE A 285 -15.74 23.47 -22.41
C PHE A 285 -15.89 22.19 -21.58
N VAL A 286 -16.40 22.29 -20.34
CA VAL A 286 -16.63 21.14 -19.44
C VAL A 286 -17.65 20.17 -20.04
N ARG A 287 -18.72 20.67 -20.64
CA ARG A 287 -19.73 19.83 -21.31
C ARG A 287 -19.16 19.11 -22.53
N THR A 288 -18.31 19.77 -23.32
CA THR A 288 -17.62 19.17 -24.47
C THR A 288 -16.57 18.17 -24.03
N LEU A 289 -15.92 18.37 -22.89
CA LEU A 289 -14.89 17.49 -22.35
C LEU A 289 -15.48 16.26 -21.61
N GLY A 290 -16.68 16.40 -21.05
CA GLY A 290 -17.38 15.34 -20.33
C GLY A 290 -16.71 14.91 -19.02
N PRO A 291 -17.36 14.05 -18.22
CA PRO A 291 -16.89 13.67 -16.89
C PRO A 291 -15.53 12.95 -16.92
N ASP A 292 -15.31 12.07 -17.89
CA ASP A 292 -14.06 11.32 -18.03
C ASP A 292 -12.87 12.22 -18.42
N GLY A 293 -13.09 13.21 -19.30
CA GLY A 293 -12.03 14.12 -19.71
C GLY A 293 -11.64 15.08 -18.59
N VAL A 294 -12.63 15.56 -17.80
CA VAL A 294 -12.37 16.33 -16.58
C VAL A 294 -11.59 15.51 -15.57
N PHE A 295 -11.95 14.23 -15.38
CA PHE A 295 -11.21 13.32 -14.50
C PHE A 295 -9.77 13.09 -14.96
N ILE A 296 -9.54 12.91 -16.26
CA ILE A 296 -8.19 12.75 -16.82
C ILE A 296 -7.34 14.01 -16.58
N LEU A 297 -7.90 15.21 -16.80
CA LEU A 297 -7.21 16.47 -16.52
C LEU A 297 -6.87 16.62 -15.03
N HIS A 298 -7.79 16.21 -14.15
CA HIS A 298 -7.53 16.21 -12.70
C HIS A 298 -6.40 15.24 -12.32
N GLN A 299 -6.38 14.04 -12.93
CA GLN A 299 -5.28 13.09 -12.72
C GLN A 299 -3.94 13.63 -13.24
N ILE A 300 -3.95 14.38 -14.35
CA ILE A 300 -2.74 15.04 -14.87
C ILE A 300 -2.27 16.13 -13.90
N SER A 301 -3.18 16.96 -13.37
CA SER A 301 -2.81 18.01 -12.41
C SER A 301 -2.22 17.45 -11.12
N LEU A 302 -2.71 16.30 -10.65
CA LEU A 302 -2.15 15.61 -9.48
C LEU A 302 -0.75 15.02 -9.71
N ASN A 303 -0.37 14.77 -10.97
CA ASN A 303 0.90 14.13 -11.32
C ASN A 303 1.99 15.14 -11.73
N ILE A 304 1.63 16.11 -12.58
CA ILE A 304 2.57 17.08 -13.16
C ILE A 304 2.56 18.37 -12.34
N GLY A 305 1.50 18.63 -11.57
CA GLY A 305 1.28 19.86 -10.83
C GLY A 305 0.22 20.74 -11.49
N GLU A 306 -0.29 21.71 -10.72
CA GLU A 306 -1.44 22.54 -11.14
C GLU A 306 -1.08 23.55 -12.24
N LEU A 307 0.11 24.17 -12.17
CA LEU A 307 0.63 25.13 -13.16
C LEU A 307 0.78 24.54 -14.58
N PRO A 308 1.52 23.44 -14.79
CA PRO A 308 1.64 22.85 -16.13
C PRO A 308 0.28 22.31 -16.65
N ALA A 309 -0.57 21.82 -15.75
CA ALA A 309 -1.91 21.39 -16.12
C ALA A 309 -2.78 22.56 -16.61
N SER A 310 -2.68 23.76 -16.01
CA SER A 310 -3.45 24.92 -16.46
C SER A 310 -3.05 25.43 -17.85
N TYR A 311 -1.75 25.36 -18.19
CA TYR A 311 -1.32 25.68 -19.56
C TYR A 311 -1.85 24.66 -20.57
N LEU A 312 -1.87 23.38 -20.19
CA LEU A 312 -2.41 22.30 -21.02
C LEU A 312 -3.92 22.45 -21.25
N THR A 313 -4.70 22.79 -20.21
CA THR A 313 -6.14 23.02 -20.34
C THR A 313 -6.45 24.24 -21.22
N LEU A 314 -5.67 25.31 -21.09
CA LEU A 314 -5.80 26.49 -21.94
C LEU A 314 -5.47 26.17 -23.41
N ALA A 315 -4.41 25.40 -23.66
CA ALA A 315 -4.06 24.96 -25.01
C ALA A 315 -5.16 24.07 -25.62
N MET A 316 -5.76 23.17 -24.85
CA MET A 316 -6.88 22.34 -25.29
C MET A 316 -8.15 23.16 -25.59
N TYR A 317 -8.41 24.22 -24.82
CA TYR A 317 -9.52 25.12 -25.10
C TYR A 317 -9.34 25.85 -26.43
N ASN A 318 -8.14 26.40 -26.69
CA ASN A 318 -7.84 27.08 -27.94
C ASN A 318 -7.98 26.14 -29.15
N LEU A 319 -7.62 24.86 -29.00
CA LEU A 319 -7.82 23.84 -30.04
C LEU A 319 -9.31 23.61 -30.34
N MET A 320 -10.15 23.52 -29.31
CA MET A 320 -11.59 23.37 -29.46
C MET A 320 -12.20 24.57 -30.20
N ASP A 321 -11.83 25.79 -29.82
CA ASP A 321 -12.32 27.03 -30.44
C ASP A 321 -11.86 27.16 -31.91
N SER A 322 -10.60 26.81 -32.19
CA SER A 322 -10.06 26.83 -33.56
C SER A 322 -10.74 25.82 -34.51
N GLY A 323 -11.04 24.61 -34.03
CA GLY A 323 -11.72 23.59 -34.83
C GLY A 323 -13.18 23.95 -35.15
N GLU A 324 -13.85 24.70 -34.26
CA GLU A 324 -15.19 25.23 -34.54
C GLU A 324 -15.15 26.31 -35.63
N ASN A 325 -14.20 27.25 -35.56
CA ASN A 325 -14.03 28.28 -36.59
C ASN A 325 -13.78 27.68 -37.98
N GLU A 326 -12.91 26.66 -38.10
CA GLU A 326 -12.71 25.95 -39.37
C GLU A 326 -13.99 25.25 -39.87
N SER A 327 -14.73 24.58 -38.97
CA SER A 327 -15.98 23.92 -39.36
C SER A 327 -17.08 24.90 -39.76
N MET A 328 -17.15 26.08 -39.13
CA MET A 328 -18.07 27.15 -39.50
C MET A 328 -17.70 27.78 -40.84
N HIS A 329 -16.41 27.96 -41.14
CA HIS A 329 -15.92 28.39 -42.46
C HIS A 329 -16.24 27.37 -43.56
N LEU A 330 -16.11 26.07 -43.27
CA LEU A 330 -16.47 24.99 -44.21
C LEU A 330 -17.98 24.90 -44.46
N LEU A 331 -18.81 25.16 -43.45
CA LEU A 331 -20.28 25.16 -43.57
C LEU A 331 -20.81 26.44 -44.24
N SER A 332 -20.09 27.55 -44.14
CA SER A 332 -20.46 28.84 -44.74
C SER A 332 -20.12 28.94 -46.23
N GLY A 333 -19.45 27.94 -46.82
CA GLY A 333 -19.22 27.85 -48.26
C GLY A 333 -18.49 29.07 -48.88
N GLU A 334 -17.73 29.83 -48.09
CA GLU A 334 -17.09 31.04 -48.58
C GLU A 334 -15.74 30.71 -49.19
N LYS A 335 -15.72 30.60 -50.53
CA LYS A 335 -14.48 30.53 -51.31
C LYS A 335 -13.66 31.79 -51.02
N THR A 336 -12.49 31.63 -50.43
CA THR A 336 -11.47 32.68 -50.36
C THR A 336 -11.13 33.16 -51.77
N PRO A 337 -11.11 34.48 -52.07
CA PRO A 337 -10.66 34.97 -53.36
C PRO A 337 -9.16 34.71 -53.50
N GLN A 338 -8.78 33.98 -54.55
CA GLN A 338 -7.40 33.87 -55.00
C GLN A 338 -6.86 35.27 -55.26
N LYS A 339 -5.88 35.72 -54.45
CA LYS A 339 -5.04 36.85 -54.80
C LYS A 339 -4.14 36.41 -55.96
N HIS A 340 -4.47 36.88 -57.17
CA HIS A 340 -3.50 36.89 -58.27
C HIS A 340 -2.35 37.84 -57.91
N PRO A 341 -1.09 37.44 -58.11
CA PRO A 341 0.03 38.37 -58.07
C PRO A 341 -0.03 39.23 -59.34
N VAL A 342 0.00 40.56 -59.15
CA VAL A 342 0.31 41.55 -60.19
C VAL A 342 1.81 41.70 -60.28
#